data_AF-M3DB93-F1
#
_entry.id   AF-M3DB93-F1
#
_cell.length_a   1.000
_cell.length_b   1.000
_cell.length_c   1.000
_cell.angle_alpha   90.00
_cell.angle_beta   90.00
_cell.angle_gamma   90.00
#
_symmetry.space_group_name_H-M   'P 1'
#
loop_
_entity.id
_entity.type
_entity.pdbx_description
1 polymer ?
#
loop_
_entity_poly.entity_id
_entity_poly.type
_entity_poly.pdbx_seq_one_letter_code
_entity_poly.pdbx_strand_id
1 'polypeptide(L)'
;MRRYRAWERVMLAAPTDHTVRATFEDSGYTLCVLMGKRCAREAADAAEKYLRTTLVTYLQEQNDRPRPAATVRRGPPAVERRSPAGRQ
;
A
#
# COMPACT_ATOMS: atom_id res chain seq x y z
N MET A 1 5.32 -3.59 9.62
CA MET A 1 5.76 -3.88 11.01
C MET A 1 6.70 -5.09 11.17
N ARG A 2 7.15 -5.75 10.09
CA ARG A 2 8.10 -6.87 10.15
C ARG A 2 9.40 -6.55 10.90
N ARG A 3 9.85 -5.29 10.87
CA ARG A 3 11.04 -4.81 11.58
C ARG A 3 10.88 -4.86 13.11
N TYR A 4 9.74 -4.43 13.64
CA TYR A 4 9.46 -4.53 15.08
C TYR A 4 9.35 -5.99 15.55
N ARG A 5 8.66 -6.85 14.78
CA ARG A 5 8.58 -8.30 15.05
C ARG A 5 9.92 -9.03 14.93
N ALA A 6 10.84 -8.51 14.12
CA ALA A 6 12.20 -9.04 14.06
C ALA A 6 12.95 -8.71 15.36
N TRP A 7 12.87 -7.47 15.83
CA TRP A 7 13.46 -7.08 17.11
C TRP A 7 12.86 -7.81 18.31
N GLU A 8 11.55 -8.07 18.31
CA GLU A 8 10.89 -8.89 19.34
C GLU A 8 11.53 -10.29 19.42
N ARG A 9 11.76 -10.94 18.27
CA ARG A 9 12.44 -12.25 18.23
C ARG A 9 13.91 -12.19 18.65
N VAL A 10 14.62 -11.13 18.26
CA VAL A 10 16.03 -10.95 18.65
C VAL A 10 16.16 -10.66 20.15
N MET A 11 15.26 -9.85 20.72
CA MET A 11 15.20 -9.59 22.17
C MET A 11 14.91 -10.87 22.97
N LEU A 12 14.01 -11.73 22.47
CA LEU A 12 13.76 -13.04 23.08
C LEU A 12 14.96 -13.99 22.98
N ALA A 13 15.74 -13.91 21.90
CA ALA A 13 16.91 -14.77 21.68
C ALA A 13 18.16 -14.29 22.44
N ALA A 14 18.30 -12.99 22.67
CA ALA A 14 19.45 -12.37 23.32
C ALA A 14 19.02 -11.29 24.33
N PRO A 15 18.35 -11.67 25.44
CA PRO A 15 17.79 -10.71 26.40
C PRO A 15 18.87 -9.93 27.19
N THR A 16 20.09 -10.47 27.29
CA THR A 16 21.23 -9.81 27.94
C THR A 16 22.01 -8.89 27.00
N ASP A 17 21.71 -8.87 25.70
CA ASP A 17 22.32 -7.91 24.78
C ASP A 17 21.67 -6.52 24.97
N HIS A 18 22.44 -5.62 25.57
CA HIS A 18 21.98 -4.26 25.87
C HIS A 18 21.69 -3.43 24.62
N THR A 19 22.37 -3.69 23.50
CA THR A 19 22.15 -2.97 22.23
C THR A 19 20.83 -3.36 21.61
N VAL A 20 20.52 -4.67 21.63
CA VAL A 20 19.22 -5.20 21.21
C VAL A 20 18.11 -4.62 22.07
N ARG A 21 18.29 -4.60 23.39
CA ARG A 21 17.31 -4.04 24.33
C ARG A 21 17.06 -2.55 24.07
N ALA A 22 18.10 -1.74 23.96
CA ALA A 22 17.98 -0.31 23.70
C ALA A 22 17.24 -0.03 22.37
N THR A 23 17.58 -0.75 21.31
CA THR A 23 16.94 -0.58 20.00
C THR A 23 15.47 -1.01 20.00
N PHE A 24 15.14 -2.08 20.74
CA PHE A 24 13.78 -2.55 20.91
C PHE A 24 12.92 -1.54 21.69
N GLU A 25 13.47 -1.00 22.79
CA GLU A 25 12.81 0.00 23.63
C GLU A 25 12.58 1.32 22.87
N ASP A 26 13.57 1.81 22.13
CA ASP A 26 13.46 3.03 21.31
C ASP A 26 12.40 2.89 20.20
N SER A 27 12.41 1.73 19.51
CA SER A 27 11.39 1.40 18.51
C SER A 27 10.00 1.31 19.14
N GLY A 28 9.90 0.71 20.32
CA GLY A 28 8.65 0.60 21.08
C GLY A 28 8.12 1.96 21.52
N TYR A 29 8.99 2.83 22.05
CA TYR A 29 8.65 4.18 22.47
C TYR A 29 8.12 5.02 21.29
N THR A 30 8.82 4.99 20.16
CA THR A 30 8.40 5.68 18.94
C THR A 30 7.00 5.21 18.50
N LEU A 31 6.73 3.90 18.53
CA LEU A 31 5.42 3.36 18.19
C LEU A 31 4.34 3.79 19.18
N CYS A 32 4.63 3.75 20.47
CA CYS A 32 3.71 4.20 21.52
C CYS A 32 3.27 5.65 21.30
N VAL A 33 4.21 6.55 21.01
CA VAL A 33 3.94 7.97 20.70
C VAL A 33 3.10 8.11 19.44
N LEU A 34 3.50 7.47 18.34
CA LEU A 34 2.81 7.60 17.05
C LEU A 34 1.38 7.05 17.09
N MET A 35 1.15 5.96 17.83
CA MET A 35 -0.14 5.26 17.88
C MET A 35 -1.02 5.69 19.07
N GLY A 36 -0.50 6.53 19.98
CA GLY A 36 -1.20 6.92 21.20
C GLY A 36 -1.52 5.74 22.13
N LYS A 37 -0.62 4.75 22.20
CA LYS A 37 -0.78 3.55 23.04
C LYS A 37 0.25 3.56 24.17
N ARG A 38 -0.12 2.98 25.31
CA ARG A 38 0.75 2.91 26.49
C ARG A 38 1.68 1.70 26.49
N CYS A 39 1.40 0.71 25.64
CA CYS A 39 2.16 -0.53 25.55
C CYS A 39 2.69 -0.72 24.13
N ALA A 40 3.97 -1.08 23.98
CA ALA A 40 4.61 -1.25 22.68
C ALA A 40 3.96 -2.36 21.82
N ARG A 41 3.44 -3.42 22.45
CA ARG A 41 2.67 -4.47 21.77
C ARG A 41 1.35 -3.95 21.19
N GLU A 42 0.59 -3.20 21.97
CA GLU A 42 -0.66 -2.59 21.50
C GLU A 42 -0.40 -1.54 20.42
N ALA A 43 0.68 -0.77 20.56
CA ALA A 43 1.14 0.17 19.57
C ALA A 43 1.51 -0.54 18.26
N ALA A 44 2.22 -1.66 18.34
CA ALA A 44 2.56 -2.46 17.17
C ALA A 44 1.31 -3.01 16.46
N ASP A 45 0.35 -3.56 17.20
CA ASP A 45 -0.89 -4.07 16.63
C ASP A 45 -1.74 -2.95 16.00
N ALA A 46 -1.78 -1.76 16.62
CA ALA A 46 -2.45 -0.58 16.08
C ALA A 46 -1.78 -0.09 14.79
N ALA A 47 -0.46 -0.02 14.76
CA ALA A 47 0.31 0.34 13.58
C ALA A 47 0.16 -0.69 12.45
N GLU A 48 0.10 -1.98 12.77
CA GLU A 48 -0.19 -3.04 11.79
C GLU A 48 -1.56 -2.85 11.15
N LYS A 49 -2.59 -2.57 11.97
CA LYS A 49 -3.93 -2.28 11.48
C LYS A 49 -3.97 -1.01 10.64
N TYR A 50 -3.33 0.08 11.10
CA TYR A 50 -3.24 1.33 10.35
C TYR A 50 -2.61 1.10 8.97
N LEU A 51 -1.45 0.45 8.89
CA LEU A 51 -0.79 0.16 7.62
C LEU A 51 -1.61 -0.75 6.72
N ARG A 52 -2.34 -1.74 7.25
CA ARG A 52 -3.23 -2.59 6.45
C ARG A 52 -4.38 -1.78 5.88
N THR A 53 -5.00 -0.92 6.68
CA THR A 53 -6.09 -0.05 6.21
C THR A 53 -5.60 0.94 5.17
N THR A 54 -4.48 1.64 5.42
CA THR A 54 -3.87 2.57 4.46
C THR A 54 -3.48 1.87 3.15
N LEU A 55 -2.97 0.63 3.23
CA LEU A 55 -2.66 -0.14 2.03
C LEU A 55 -3.94 -0.49 1.25
N VAL A 56 -5.00 -0.92 1.93
CA VAL A 56 -6.28 -1.24 1.29
C VAL A 56 -6.89 0.00 0.64
N THR A 57 -6.90 1.15 1.32
CA THR A 57 -7.39 2.41 0.74
C THR A 57 -6.55 2.80 -0.47
N TYR A 58 -5.23 2.72 -0.37
CA TYR A 58 -4.34 3.04 -1.49
C TYR A 58 -4.54 2.11 -2.70
N LEU A 59 -4.74 0.81 -2.47
CA LEU A 59 -5.03 -0.16 -3.55
C LEU A 59 -6.41 0.06 -4.17
N GLN A 60 -7.40 0.46 -3.37
CA GLN A 60 -8.73 0.80 -3.84
C GLN A 60 -8.68 2.08 -4.69
N GLU A 61 -8.04 3.14 -4.22
CA GLU A 61 -7.83 4.39 -4.98
C GLU A 61 -7.11 4.13 -6.31
N GLN A 62 -6.16 3.19 -6.35
CA GLN A 62 -5.51 2.78 -7.61
C GLN A 62 -6.43 1.98 -8.55
N ASN A 63 -7.37 1.19 -8.04
CA ASN A 63 -8.36 0.49 -8.87
C ASN A 63 -9.46 1.42 -9.37
N ASP A 64 -9.90 2.36 -8.52
CA ASP A 64 -10.89 3.39 -8.85
C ASP A 64 -10.33 4.44 -9.81
N ARG A 65 -9.00 4.63 -9.84
CA ARG A 65 -8.37 5.47 -10.86
C ARG A 65 -8.64 4.82 -12.23
N PRO A 66 -9.35 5.49 -13.15
CA PRO A 66 -9.65 4.91 -14.44
C PRO A 66 -8.32 4.57 -15.10
N ARG A 67 -8.07 3.27 -15.31
CA ARG A 67 -7.01 2.78 -16.20
C ARG A 67 -7.18 3.62 -17.48
N PRO A 68 -6.19 4.44 -17.91
CA PRO A 68 -6.39 5.34 -19.03
C PRO A 68 -6.87 4.46 -20.17
N ALA A 69 -8.13 4.67 -20.55
CA ALA A 69 -8.81 3.84 -21.52
C ALA A 69 -7.86 3.77 -22.71
N ALA A 70 -7.37 2.57 -23.00
CA ALA A 70 -6.54 2.31 -24.16
C ALA A 70 -7.21 3.08 -25.29
N THR A 71 -6.50 4.11 -25.77
CA THR A 71 -7.03 5.12 -26.68
C THR A 71 -7.79 4.38 -27.76
N VAL A 72 -9.12 4.47 -27.69
CA VAL A 72 -10.00 3.99 -28.74
C VAL A 72 -9.45 4.67 -29.97
N ARG A 73 -8.75 3.91 -30.83
CA ARG A 73 -8.35 4.35 -32.15
C ARG A 73 -9.64 4.57 -32.92
N ARG A 74 -10.26 5.73 -32.67
CA ARG A 74 -11.33 6.30 -33.45
C ARG A 74 -10.64 6.75 -34.74
N GLY A 75 -10.44 5.80 -35.63
CA GLY A 75 -10.13 6.11 -37.02
C GLY A 75 -11.22 7.05 -37.56
N PRO A 76 -10.87 8.03 -38.40
CA PRO A 76 -11.83 8.96 -38.95
C PRO A 76 -12.89 8.22 -39.79
N PRO A 77 -14.15 8.70 -39.85
CA PRO A 77 -15.17 8.06 -40.65
C PRO A 77 -14.81 8.22 -42.14
N ALA A 78 -14.41 7.13 -42.78
CA ALA A 78 -14.34 7.06 -44.23
C ALA A 78 -15.78 7.19 -44.75
N VAL A 79 -16.05 8.34 -45.38
CA VAL A 79 -17.25 8.60 -46.16
C VAL A 79 -17.25 7.62 -47.33
N GLU A 80 -17.94 6.49 -47.19
CA GLU A 80 -18.26 5.64 -48.33
C GLU A 80 -19.63 6.07 -48.88
N ARG A 81 -19.58 7.04 -49.82
CA ARG A 81 -20.71 7.39 -50.67
C ARG A 81 -21.18 6.13 -51.40
N ARG A 82 -22.41 5.71 -51.13
CA ARG A 82 -23.12 4.72 -51.94
C ARG A 82 -23.79 5.37 -53.16
N SER A 83 -23.43 4.85 -54.35
CA SER A 83 -24.27 4.54 -55.53
C SER A 83 -24.91 5.69 -56.35
N PRO A 84 -25.45 5.48 -57.59
CA PRO A 84 -25.53 4.27 -58.45
C PRO A 84 -25.16 4.46 -59.97
N ALA A 85 -25.09 3.33 -60.68
CA ALA A 85 -25.41 3.04 -62.10
C ALA A 85 -25.22 4.09 -63.23
N GLY A 86 -24.51 3.66 -64.28
CA GLY A 86 -24.62 4.23 -65.64
C GLY A 86 -24.18 3.20 -66.68
N ARG A 87 -25.15 2.55 -67.36
CA ARG A 87 -24.96 1.95 -68.69
C ARG A 87 -24.56 3.06 -69.67
N GLN A 88 -23.64 2.82 -70.59
CA GLN A 88 -23.84 2.69 -72.05
C GLN A 88 -22.53 2.23 -72.69
#